data_AF-A0A1F9EXS0-F1
#
_entry.id   AF-A0A1F9EXS0-F1
#
_cell.length_a   1.000
_cell.length_b   1.000
_cell.length_c   1.000
_cell.angle_alpha   90.00
_cell.angle_beta   90.00
_cell.angle_gamma   90.00
#
_symmetry.space_group_name_H-M   'P 1'
#
loop_
_entity.id
_entity.type
_entity.pdbx_description
1 polymer ?
#
loop_
_entity_poly.entity_id
_entity_poly.type
_entity_poly.pdbx_seq_one_letter_code
_entity_poly.pdbx_strand_id
1 'polypeptide(L)'
;MAIKQFIDDKNRNLCFKNGIDSNEVFELKLKRKIWSIPERWKYTDAARTVRPLMIDEAFELIKVLERENSDRPKRQVVKSLNLGSYVPIKFILNPNIVIDEKIIEGWVLENIGRNNILDRALGPFTCFGNNLPGGYLRFMDIFGYQELVAGLRKYKVIEVKKENSIFPDDINQLIGYTDWITENIAYGDYKTVEGIIFARGFNRDSVNFIRNFNTTGRKIRLIKFDYSPPSYNRLKIRRVI
;
A
#
# COMPACT_ATOMS: atom_id res chain seq x y z
N MET A 1 9.07 17.03 -15.17
CA MET A 1 7.85 16.20 -15.32
C MET A 1 6.65 17.13 -15.19
N ALA A 2 5.65 17.06 -16.08
CA ALA A 2 4.47 17.92 -16.01
C ALA A 2 3.28 17.12 -15.45
N ILE A 3 2.57 17.64 -14.45
CA ILE A 3 1.26 17.09 -14.09
C ILE A 3 0.33 17.43 -15.25
N LYS A 4 -0.12 16.40 -15.96
CA LYS A 4 -1.06 16.54 -17.07
C LYS A 4 -2.47 16.28 -16.56
N GLN A 5 -3.43 16.77 -17.31
CA GLN A 5 -4.82 16.37 -17.18
C GLN A 5 -4.94 14.84 -17.28
N PHE A 6 -5.75 14.26 -16.38
CA PHE A 6 -6.08 12.85 -16.44
C PHE A 6 -7.12 12.61 -17.54
N ILE A 7 -6.75 11.79 -18.51
CA ILE A 7 -7.63 11.28 -19.55
C ILE A 7 -7.70 9.77 -19.36
N ASP A 8 -8.90 9.24 -19.18
CA ASP A 8 -9.09 7.79 -19.01
C ASP A 8 -8.99 7.04 -20.35
N ASP A 9 -9.02 5.71 -20.29
CA ASP A 9 -8.91 4.83 -21.46
C ASP A 9 -10.05 5.00 -22.48
N LYS A 10 -11.14 5.67 -22.09
CA LYS A 10 -12.27 6.01 -22.95
C LYS A 10 -12.17 7.44 -23.50
N ASN A 11 -11.00 8.06 -23.39
CA ASN A 11 -10.72 9.44 -23.79
C ASN A 11 -11.61 10.48 -23.06
N ARG A 12 -12.07 10.16 -21.84
CA ARG A 12 -12.84 11.08 -20.99
C ARG A 12 -11.89 11.86 -20.10
N ASN A 13 -12.12 13.16 -20.03
CA ASN A 13 -11.46 14.04 -19.07
C ASN A 13 -12.23 13.99 -17.73
N LEU A 14 -11.58 13.46 -16.69
CA LEU A 14 -12.14 13.32 -15.34
C LEU A 14 -11.72 14.46 -14.40
N CYS A 15 -11.66 15.70 -14.91
CA CYS A 15 -11.52 16.89 -14.08
C CYS A 15 -12.90 17.48 -13.74
N PHE A 16 -13.26 17.38 -12.47
CA PHE A 16 -14.56 17.82 -11.94
C PHE A 16 -14.49 19.25 -11.43
N LYS A 17 -15.60 20.00 -11.57
CA LYS A 17 -15.70 21.37 -11.06
C LYS A 17 -16.14 21.38 -9.60
N ASN A 18 -17.16 20.59 -9.29
CA ASN A 18 -17.67 20.41 -7.93
C ASN A 18 -16.91 19.26 -7.27
N GLY A 19 -16.59 19.43 -5.98
CA GLY A 19 -15.96 18.40 -5.16
C GLY A 19 -16.96 17.41 -4.59
N ILE A 20 -16.52 16.66 -3.58
CA ILE A 20 -17.35 15.71 -2.83
C ILE A 20 -17.69 16.34 -1.48
N ASP A 21 -18.94 16.26 -1.04
CA ASP A 21 -19.32 16.61 0.33
C ASP A 21 -18.69 15.61 1.30
N SER A 22 -18.02 16.09 2.35
CA SER A 22 -17.38 15.23 3.36
C SER A 22 -18.37 14.25 4.01
N ASN A 23 -19.63 14.62 4.21
CA ASN A 23 -20.65 13.73 4.76
C ASN A 23 -20.88 12.52 3.87
N GLU A 24 -20.78 12.69 2.55
CA GLU A 24 -20.93 11.58 1.62
C GLU A 24 -19.77 10.58 1.68
N VAL A 25 -18.55 11.09 1.93
CA VAL A 25 -17.40 10.22 2.22
C VAL A 25 -17.68 9.38 3.46
N PHE A 26 -18.22 9.98 4.53
CA PHE A 26 -18.61 9.24 5.74
C PHE A 26 -19.73 8.22 5.49
N GLU A 27 -20.74 8.56 4.68
CA GLU A 27 -21.80 7.63 4.27
C GLU A 27 -21.27 6.42 3.49
N LEU A 28 -20.34 6.65 2.55
CA LEU A 28 -19.66 5.55 1.84
C LEU A 28 -18.88 4.67 2.80
N LYS A 29 -18.25 5.25 3.82
CA LYS A 29 -17.50 4.51 4.84
C LYS A 29 -18.43 3.65 5.70
N LEU A 30 -19.56 4.20 6.15
CA LEU A 30 -20.60 3.46 6.88
C LEU A 30 -21.13 2.27 6.06
N LYS A 31 -21.22 2.44 4.73
CA LYS A 31 -21.60 1.37 3.78
C LYS A 31 -20.46 0.42 3.41
N ARG A 32 -19.28 0.57 4.01
CA ARG A 32 -18.04 -0.20 3.73
C ARG A 32 -17.60 -0.14 2.26
N LYS A 33 -17.92 0.96 1.57
CA LYS A 33 -17.50 1.23 0.18
C LYS A 33 -16.13 1.89 0.11
N ILE A 34 -15.76 2.61 1.17
CA ILE A 34 -14.42 3.14 1.39
C ILE A 34 -13.99 2.81 2.82
N TRP A 35 -12.69 2.69 3.04
CA TRP A 35 -12.10 2.32 4.32
C TRP A 35 -10.78 3.04 4.58
N SER A 36 -10.01 3.34 3.53
CA SER A 36 -8.65 3.88 3.63
C SER A 36 -8.59 5.35 4.08
N ILE A 37 -9.71 6.07 3.99
CA ILE A 37 -9.83 7.44 4.50
C ILE A 37 -10.07 7.39 6.02
N PRO A 38 -9.12 7.87 6.85
CA PRO A 38 -9.22 7.82 8.31
C PRO A 38 -10.22 8.86 8.84
N GLU A 39 -10.91 8.55 9.94
CA GLU A 39 -11.86 9.49 10.59
C GLU A 39 -11.14 10.57 11.40
N ARG A 40 -9.98 10.24 11.95
CA ARG A 40 -9.10 11.16 12.68
C ARG A 40 -7.67 10.92 12.29
N TRP A 41 -6.90 11.99 12.25
CA TRP A 41 -5.49 11.94 11.91
C TRP A 41 -4.59 11.95 13.16
N LYS A 42 -3.45 11.27 13.05
CA LYS A 42 -2.40 11.27 14.09
C LYS A 42 -1.67 12.63 14.17
N TYR A 43 -1.71 13.41 13.08
CA TYR A 43 -1.03 14.70 12.96
C TYR A 43 -2.07 15.80 12.74
N THR A 44 -1.73 17.04 13.11
CA THR A 44 -2.57 18.20 12.81
C THR A 44 -2.64 18.42 11.29
N ASP A 45 -3.82 18.75 10.75
CA ASP A 45 -4.08 18.94 9.31
C ASP A 45 -3.42 20.19 8.68
N ALA A 46 -2.29 20.63 9.23
CA ALA A 46 -1.59 21.84 8.80
C ALA A 46 -0.82 21.68 7.47
N ALA A 47 -0.72 20.46 6.92
CA ALA A 47 -0.01 20.20 5.67
C ALA A 47 -0.84 19.35 4.70
N ARG A 48 -0.69 19.61 3.39
CA ARG A 48 -1.27 18.78 2.32
C ARG A 48 -0.81 17.33 2.50
N THR A 49 -1.74 16.45 2.87
CA THR A 49 -1.45 15.02 2.97
C THR A 49 -1.87 14.32 1.69
N VAL A 50 -0.98 13.51 1.13
CA VAL A 50 -1.30 12.61 0.01
C VAL A 50 -1.72 11.28 0.60
N ARG A 51 -2.88 10.76 0.18
CA ARG A 51 -3.43 9.50 0.66
C ARG A 51 -3.54 8.51 -0.50
N PRO A 52 -3.04 7.28 -0.32
CA PRO A 52 -3.40 6.21 -1.23
C PRO A 52 -4.87 5.85 -1.03
N LEU A 53 -5.52 5.55 -2.13
CA LEU A 53 -6.85 4.96 -2.19
C LEU A 53 -6.72 3.66 -2.98
N MET A 54 -7.47 2.63 -2.59
CA MET A 54 -7.61 1.46 -3.45
C MET A 54 -8.46 1.81 -4.68
N ILE A 55 -8.27 1.07 -5.77
CA ILE A 55 -8.94 1.35 -7.06
C ILE A 55 -10.47 1.34 -6.94
N ASP A 56 -11.02 0.42 -6.16
CA ASP A 56 -12.45 0.32 -5.89
C ASP A 56 -12.98 1.53 -5.12
N GLU A 57 -12.25 1.99 -4.11
CA GLU A 57 -12.60 3.22 -3.38
C GLU A 57 -12.58 4.43 -4.31
N ALA A 58 -11.56 4.52 -5.18
CA ALA A 58 -11.46 5.58 -6.17
C ALA A 58 -12.66 5.57 -7.13
N PHE A 59 -13.15 4.39 -7.56
CA PHE A 59 -14.34 4.29 -8.39
C PHE A 59 -15.61 4.76 -7.67
N GLU A 60 -15.78 4.45 -6.39
CA GLU A 60 -16.92 4.94 -5.62
C GLU A 60 -16.90 6.47 -5.50
N LEU A 61 -15.73 7.07 -5.26
CA LEU A 61 -15.60 8.54 -5.23
C LEU A 61 -15.81 9.18 -6.61
N ILE A 62 -15.37 8.54 -7.69
CA ILE A 62 -15.62 9.01 -9.07
C ILE A 62 -17.11 9.02 -9.38
N LYS A 63 -17.88 8.00 -8.96
CA LYS A 63 -19.34 7.99 -9.16
C LYS A 63 -20.03 9.17 -8.50
N VAL A 64 -19.59 9.52 -7.29
CA VAL A 64 -20.09 10.71 -6.57
C VAL A 64 -19.76 11.97 -7.36
N LEU A 65 -18.50 12.12 -7.78
CA LEU A 65 -18.07 13.28 -8.56
C LEU A 65 -18.83 13.40 -9.89
N GLU A 66 -19.06 12.30 -10.60
CA GLU A 66 -19.86 12.29 -11.83
C GLU A 66 -21.31 12.74 -11.56
N ARG A 67 -21.92 12.30 -10.46
CA ARG A 67 -23.27 12.73 -10.05
C ARG A 67 -23.30 14.23 -9.73
N GLU A 68 -22.38 14.73 -8.92
CA GLU A 68 -22.32 16.14 -8.52
C GLU A 68 -21.97 17.10 -9.67
N ASN A 69 -21.57 16.56 -10.82
CA ASN A 69 -21.21 17.31 -12.01
C ASN A 69 -22.10 16.93 -13.23
N SER A 70 -23.25 16.28 -13.02
CA SER A 70 -24.15 15.79 -14.07
C SER A 70 -24.67 16.89 -15.00
N ASP A 71 -24.98 18.06 -14.45
CA ASP A 71 -25.81 19.03 -15.15
C ASP A 71 -25.05 19.93 -16.12
N ARG A 72 -23.72 20.04 -15.98
CA ARG A 72 -22.82 20.63 -16.99
C ARG A 72 -21.39 20.12 -16.74
N PRO A 73 -20.84 19.20 -17.56
CA PRO A 73 -19.43 18.87 -17.50
C PRO A 73 -18.65 20.04 -18.13
N LYS A 74 -18.54 21.18 -17.43
CA LYS A 74 -17.44 22.12 -17.69
C LYS A 74 -16.19 21.43 -17.18
N ARG A 75 -15.75 20.42 -17.94
CA ARG A 75 -14.48 19.73 -17.85
C ARG A 75 -13.43 20.79 -17.55
N GLN A 76 -12.90 20.77 -16.33
CA GLN A 76 -11.87 21.74 -16.01
C GLN A 76 -10.65 21.45 -16.89
N VAL A 77 -10.05 22.51 -17.43
CA VAL A 77 -8.74 22.42 -18.05
C VAL A 77 -7.74 22.82 -16.99
N VAL A 78 -7.09 21.84 -16.38
CA VAL A 78 -6.00 22.10 -15.44
C VAL A 78 -4.74 22.39 -16.27
N LYS A 79 -4.23 23.62 -16.17
CA LYS A 79 -2.94 23.96 -16.78
C LYS A 79 -1.86 23.11 -16.14
N SER A 80 -1.03 22.48 -16.95
CA SER A 80 0.12 21.74 -16.43
C SER A 80 1.03 22.65 -15.63
N LEU A 81 1.33 22.24 -14.40
CA LEU A 81 2.33 22.91 -13.59
C LEU A 81 3.73 22.49 -14.09
N ASN A 82 4.56 23.47 -14.48
CA ASN A 82 5.94 23.20 -14.84
C ASN A 82 6.75 22.96 -13.57
N LEU A 83 7.04 21.69 -13.28
CA LEU A 83 7.85 21.29 -12.14
C LEU A 83 9.35 21.32 -12.49
N GLY A 84 9.86 22.47 -12.93
CA GLY A 84 11.29 22.64 -13.28
C GLY A 84 12.25 22.37 -12.11
N SER A 85 11.76 22.48 -10.88
CA SER A 85 12.48 22.18 -9.63
C SER A 85 12.22 20.77 -9.08
N TYR A 86 11.48 19.92 -9.78
CA TYR A 86 11.24 18.55 -9.30
C TYR A 86 12.51 17.72 -9.37
N VAL A 87 12.99 17.32 -8.20
CA VAL A 87 14.08 16.36 -8.07
C VAL A 87 13.47 14.99 -7.76
N PRO A 88 13.70 13.97 -8.60
CA PRO A 88 13.24 12.62 -8.29
C PRO A 88 13.91 12.13 -7.01
N ILE A 89 13.12 11.51 -6.13
CA ILE A 89 13.63 10.88 -4.92
C ILE A 89 14.50 9.70 -5.34
N LYS A 90 15.74 9.65 -4.85
CA LYS A 90 16.62 8.50 -5.02
C LYS A 90 16.62 7.68 -3.74
N PHE A 91 16.21 6.42 -3.82
CA PHE A 91 16.27 5.50 -2.69
C PHE A 91 17.69 4.93 -2.54
N ILE A 92 18.52 5.61 -1.75
CA ILE A 92 19.90 5.20 -1.46
C ILE A 92 19.88 4.18 -0.31
N LEU A 93 20.06 2.91 -0.63
CA LEU A 93 20.03 1.76 0.26
C LEU A 93 21.42 1.45 0.87
N ASN A 94 22.16 2.48 1.27
CA ASN A 94 23.44 2.29 1.95
C ASN A 94 23.19 2.16 3.46
N PRO A 95 23.48 1.03 4.12
CA PRO A 95 23.23 0.85 5.55
C PRO A 95 23.95 1.87 6.45
N ASN A 96 25.01 2.50 5.96
CA ASN A 96 25.72 3.57 6.69
C ASN A 96 24.99 4.92 6.61
N ILE A 97 23.96 5.03 5.76
CA ILE A 97 23.17 6.25 5.49
C ILE A 97 21.67 6.00 5.76
N VAL A 98 21.18 4.77 5.58
CA VAL A 98 19.80 4.38 5.83
C VAL A 98 19.56 4.37 7.33
N ILE A 99 18.96 5.45 7.82
CA ILE A 99 18.56 5.60 9.21
C ILE A 99 17.13 5.06 9.41
N ASP A 100 16.30 5.06 8.36
CA ASP A 100 14.87 4.79 8.45
C ASP A 100 14.39 3.73 7.44
N GLU A 101 13.50 2.84 7.89
CA GLU A 101 12.86 1.77 7.12
C GLU A 101 12.05 2.32 5.93
N LYS A 102 11.59 3.57 6.01
CA LYS A 102 10.82 4.23 4.95
C LYS A 102 11.60 4.37 3.63
N ILE A 103 12.93 4.40 3.65
CA ILE A 103 13.73 4.36 2.41
C ILE A 103 13.61 2.99 1.73
N ILE A 104 13.56 1.91 2.51
CA ILE A 104 13.40 0.53 2.01
C ILE A 104 11.97 0.34 1.51
N GLU A 105 10.97 0.80 2.26
CA GLU A 105 9.56 0.80 1.82
C GLU A 105 9.39 1.52 0.48
N GLY A 106 9.92 2.74 0.36
CA GLY A 106 9.87 3.52 -0.89
C GLY A 106 10.54 2.81 -2.06
N TRP A 107 11.69 2.15 -1.81
CA TRP A 107 12.33 1.32 -2.84
C TRP A 107 11.46 0.14 -3.25
N VAL A 108 10.82 -0.56 -2.30
CA VAL A 108 9.91 -1.68 -2.61
C VAL A 108 8.76 -1.19 -3.49
N LEU A 109 8.10 -0.08 -3.12
CA LEU A 109 7.01 0.49 -3.90
C LEU A 109 7.43 0.89 -5.32
N GLU A 110 8.62 1.49 -5.49
CA GLU A 110 9.14 1.87 -6.81
C GLU A 110 9.43 0.66 -7.71
N ASN A 111 9.74 -0.50 -7.11
CA ASN A 111 10.25 -1.67 -7.81
C ASN A 111 9.22 -2.79 -8.02
N ILE A 112 8.03 -2.72 -7.40
CA ILE A 112 6.91 -3.64 -7.73
C ILE A 112 6.54 -3.46 -9.21
N GLY A 113 6.52 -4.56 -9.97
CA GLY A 113 6.28 -4.58 -11.41
C GLY A 113 7.46 -4.13 -12.28
N ARG A 114 8.60 -3.77 -11.68
CA ARG A 114 9.83 -3.37 -12.38
C ARG A 114 11.03 -4.25 -12.05
N ASN A 115 10.93 -5.07 -11.01
CA ASN A 115 12.00 -5.92 -10.53
C ASN A 115 11.53 -7.37 -10.41
N ASN A 116 11.92 -8.20 -11.38
CA ASN A 116 11.53 -9.61 -11.46
C ASN A 116 11.91 -10.45 -10.22
N ILE A 117 12.94 -10.07 -9.46
CA ILE A 117 13.32 -10.81 -8.24
C ILE A 117 12.34 -10.45 -7.11
N LEU A 118 12.06 -9.16 -6.93
CA LEU A 118 11.07 -8.67 -5.98
C LEU A 118 9.67 -9.22 -6.32
N ASP A 119 9.27 -9.17 -7.59
CA ASP A 119 7.95 -9.63 -8.04
C ASP A 119 7.76 -11.14 -7.83
N ARG A 120 8.80 -11.95 -8.08
CA ARG A 120 8.79 -13.38 -7.74
C ARG A 120 8.72 -13.60 -6.22
N ALA A 121 9.37 -12.73 -5.45
CA ALA A 121 9.36 -12.83 -4.00
C ALA A 121 8.02 -12.40 -3.40
N LEU A 122 7.38 -11.31 -3.85
CA LEU A 122 6.11 -10.82 -3.31
C LEU A 122 4.88 -11.48 -3.95
N GLY A 123 5.03 -11.99 -5.17
CA GLY A 123 3.91 -12.30 -6.06
C GLY A 123 3.26 -11.04 -6.65
N PRO A 124 2.35 -11.21 -7.61
CA PRO A 124 1.79 -10.09 -8.38
C PRO A 124 0.86 -9.20 -7.55
N PHE A 125 0.71 -7.95 -7.97
CA PHE A 125 -0.26 -6.98 -7.43
C PHE A 125 -1.09 -6.39 -8.55
N THR A 126 -2.38 -6.20 -8.29
CA THR A 126 -3.29 -5.41 -9.15
C THR A 126 -3.34 -3.97 -8.66
N CYS A 127 -3.41 -3.78 -7.34
CA CYS A 127 -3.40 -2.48 -6.68
C CYS A 127 -2.61 -2.59 -5.39
N PHE A 128 -1.85 -1.55 -5.05
CA PHE A 128 -1.10 -1.45 -3.81
C PHE A 128 -0.84 0.01 -3.45
N GLY A 129 -0.58 0.25 -2.17
CA GLY A 129 -0.23 1.55 -1.63
C GLY A 129 0.41 1.40 -0.26
N ASN A 130 0.96 2.49 0.26
CA ASN A 130 1.62 2.52 1.55
C ASN A 130 0.87 3.37 2.57
N ASN A 131 1.16 3.20 3.85
CA ASN A 131 0.55 4.03 4.91
C ASN A 131 -1.00 3.98 4.91
N LEU A 132 -1.55 2.79 4.64
CA LEU A 132 -2.99 2.53 4.68
C LEU A 132 -3.41 2.15 6.11
N PRO A 133 -4.59 2.59 6.58
CA PRO A 133 -4.99 2.36 7.97
C PRO A 133 -5.23 0.87 8.24
N GLY A 134 -4.68 0.36 9.34
CA GLY A 134 -4.85 -1.02 9.80
C GLY A 134 -5.38 -1.10 11.24
N GLY A 135 -6.11 -0.07 11.68
CA GLY A 135 -6.61 0.09 13.04
C GLY A 135 -6.57 1.55 13.51
N TYR A 136 -6.91 1.79 14.78
CA TYR A 136 -6.90 3.13 15.36
C TYR A 136 -5.46 3.69 15.45
N LEU A 137 -5.18 4.74 14.67
CA LEU A 137 -3.87 5.41 14.58
C LEU A 137 -2.70 4.47 14.21
N ARG A 138 -3.00 3.32 13.59
CA ARG A 138 -2.01 2.36 13.09
C ARG A 138 -2.11 2.24 11.58
N PHE A 139 -0.95 2.17 10.93
CA PHE A 139 -0.83 2.18 9.48
C PHE A 139 0.09 1.04 9.04
N MET A 140 -0.34 0.32 8.01
CA MET A 140 0.46 -0.70 7.36
C MET A 140 1.54 -0.03 6.52
N ASP A 141 2.75 -0.57 6.52
CA ASP A 141 3.81 -0.08 5.63
C ASP A 141 3.37 -0.22 4.18
N ILE A 142 3.01 -1.42 3.73
CA ILE A 142 2.44 -1.64 2.40
C ILE A 142 1.24 -2.57 2.49
N PHE A 143 0.15 -2.17 1.84
CA PHE A 143 -1.00 -3.03 1.62
C PHE A 143 -1.35 -3.07 0.13
N GLY A 144 -1.85 -4.21 -0.33
CA GLY A 144 -2.42 -4.31 -1.65
C GLY A 144 -3.14 -5.62 -1.86
N TYR A 145 -3.64 -5.81 -3.07
CA TYR A 145 -4.28 -7.04 -3.48
C TYR A 145 -3.91 -7.44 -4.90
N GLN A 146 -4.03 -8.72 -5.16
CA GLN A 146 -4.12 -9.29 -6.49
C GLN A 146 -5.59 -9.61 -6.76
N GLU A 147 -6.12 -9.06 -7.84
CA GLU A 147 -7.40 -9.49 -8.41
C GLU A 147 -7.19 -10.84 -9.11
N LEU A 148 -8.02 -11.82 -8.77
CA LEU A 148 -8.07 -13.14 -9.38
C LEU A 148 -9.28 -13.20 -10.32
N VAL A 149 -9.74 -14.41 -10.65
CA VAL A 149 -10.94 -14.60 -11.45
C VAL A 149 -12.21 -14.36 -10.62
N ALA A 150 -13.26 -13.87 -11.28
CA ALA A 150 -14.61 -13.71 -10.72
C ALA A 150 -14.71 -12.81 -9.46
N GLY A 151 -13.90 -11.76 -9.37
CA GLY A 151 -13.97 -10.80 -8.25
C GLY A 151 -13.29 -11.28 -6.96
N LEU A 152 -12.65 -12.45 -6.99
CA LEU A 152 -11.88 -12.95 -5.86
C LEU A 152 -10.56 -12.17 -5.75
N ARG A 153 -10.19 -11.80 -4.53
CA ARG A 153 -8.95 -11.08 -4.25
C ARG A 153 -8.08 -11.86 -3.31
N LYS A 154 -6.76 -11.76 -3.53
CA LYS A 154 -5.76 -12.14 -2.54
C LYS A 154 -5.12 -10.90 -1.97
N TYR A 155 -5.38 -10.61 -0.71
CA TYR A 155 -4.87 -9.46 0.03
C TYR A 155 -3.48 -9.75 0.59
N LYS A 156 -2.64 -8.71 0.60
CA LYS A 156 -1.27 -8.78 1.09
C LYS A 156 -0.99 -7.61 2.00
N VAL A 157 -0.49 -7.91 3.19
CA VAL A 157 0.05 -6.92 4.14
C VAL A 157 1.55 -7.15 4.21
N ILE A 158 2.35 -6.11 3.97
CA ILE A 158 3.81 -6.18 4.08
C ILE A 158 4.24 -5.25 5.21
N GLU A 159 5.01 -5.81 6.14
CA GLU A 159 5.75 -5.07 7.16
C GLU A 159 7.24 -5.09 6.79
N VAL A 160 7.88 -3.93 6.76
CA VAL A 160 9.30 -3.79 6.40
C VAL A 160 10.13 -3.64 7.66
N LYS A 161 11.23 -4.40 7.77
CA LYS A 161 12.17 -4.29 8.91
C LYS A 161 13.61 -4.14 8.46
N LYS A 162 14.33 -3.14 8.98
CA LYS A 162 15.76 -2.95 8.63
C LYS A 162 16.69 -3.84 9.45
N GLU A 163 16.21 -4.35 10.58
CA GLU A 163 16.98 -5.08 11.57
C GLU A 163 17.40 -6.47 11.07
N ASN A 164 18.51 -6.97 11.62
CA ASN A 164 19.04 -8.31 11.34
C ASN A 164 18.20 -9.45 11.92
N SER A 165 17.22 -9.12 12.75
CA SER A 165 16.31 -10.04 13.42
C SER A 165 14.97 -9.34 13.58
N ILE A 166 13.89 -10.08 13.42
CA ILE A 166 12.55 -9.63 13.79
C ILE A 166 12.24 -10.08 15.21
N PHE A 167 11.41 -9.31 15.91
CA PHE A 167 10.99 -9.60 17.28
C PHE A 167 9.53 -10.08 17.31
N PRO A 168 9.07 -10.69 18.42
CA PRO A 168 7.68 -11.10 18.56
C PRO A 168 6.68 -9.97 18.30
N ASP A 169 7.02 -8.74 18.69
CA ASP A 169 6.15 -7.58 18.49
C ASP A 169 5.96 -7.22 17.00
N ASP A 170 6.99 -7.40 16.16
CA ASP A 170 6.88 -7.19 14.71
C ASP A 170 5.91 -8.22 14.08
N ILE A 171 5.96 -9.46 14.57
CA ILE A 171 5.07 -10.53 14.12
C ILE A 171 3.63 -10.24 14.59
N ASN A 172 3.45 -9.86 15.85
CA ASN A 172 2.15 -9.52 16.42
C ASN A 172 1.52 -8.31 15.72
N GLN A 173 2.32 -7.31 15.36
CA GLN A 173 1.88 -6.17 14.57
C GLN A 173 1.33 -6.62 13.21
N LEU A 174 2.08 -7.44 12.47
CA LEU A 174 1.62 -7.97 11.19
C LEU A 174 0.36 -8.84 11.34
N ILE A 175 0.30 -9.70 12.36
CA ILE A 175 -0.88 -10.52 12.68
C ILE A 175 -2.11 -9.63 12.87
N GLY A 176 -1.98 -8.57 13.70
CA GLY A 176 -3.08 -7.62 13.94
C GLY A 176 -3.54 -6.93 12.67
N TYR A 177 -2.63 -6.55 11.77
CA TYR A 177 -3.02 -6.00 10.47
C TYR A 177 -3.72 -7.02 9.59
N THR A 178 -3.25 -8.27 9.55
CA THR A 178 -3.93 -9.32 8.78
C THR A 178 -5.32 -9.64 9.36
N ASP A 179 -5.49 -9.62 10.68
CA ASP A 179 -6.79 -9.79 11.33
C ASP A 179 -7.74 -8.64 10.94
N TRP A 180 -7.26 -7.40 11.04
CA TRP A 180 -8.04 -6.22 10.68
C TRP A 180 -8.51 -6.27 9.22
N ILE A 181 -7.62 -6.62 8.28
CA ILE A 181 -7.97 -6.78 6.87
C ILE A 181 -8.98 -7.91 6.68
N THR A 182 -8.79 -9.02 7.40
CA THR A 182 -9.69 -10.16 7.30
C THR A 182 -11.12 -9.78 7.71
N GLU A 183 -11.26 -9.09 8.84
CA GLU A 183 -12.55 -8.70 9.41
C GLU A 183 -13.24 -7.58 8.61
N ASN A 184 -12.47 -6.61 8.11
CA ASN A 184 -13.04 -5.38 7.53
C ASN A 184 -13.13 -5.40 6.00
N ILE A 185 -12.27 -6.17 5.32
CA ILE A 185 -12.16 -6.16 3.86
C ILE A 185 -12.40 -7.55 3.27
N ALA A 186 -11.83 -8.60 3.86
CA ALA A 186 -11.89 -9.95 3.32
C ALA A 186 -13.07 -10.80 3.80
N TYR A 187 -14.11 -10.16 4.37
CA TYR A 187 -15.34 -10.83 4.82
C TYR A 187 -15.12 -12.04 5.74
N GLY A 188 -14.06 -12.00 6.56
CA GLY A 188 -13.70 -13.09 7.48
C GLY A 188 -12.86 -14.22 6.87
N ASP A 189 -12.52 -14.17 5.57
CA ASP A 189 -11.78 -15.26 4.91
C ASP A 189 -10.25 -15.10 5.05
N TYR A 190 -9.71 -15.68 6.11
CA TYR A 190 -8.27 -15.76 6.38
C TYR A 190 -7.44 -16.38 5.25
N LYS A 191 -8.02 -17.24 4.39
CA LYS A 191 -7.27 -17.88 3.30
C LYS A 191 -6.93 -16.90 2.18
N THR A 192 -7.64 -15.79 2.10
CA THR A 192 -7.42 -14.75 1.10
C THR A 192 -6.42 -13.69 1.55
N VAL A 193 -6.06 -13.65 2.83
CA VAL A 193 -5.15 -12.66 3.42
C VAL A 193 -3.80 -13.28 3.71
N GLU A 194 -2.73 -12.66 3.22
CA GLU A 194 -1.35 -13.09 3.44
C GLU A 194 -0.53 -11.96 4.05
N GLY A 195 0.10 -12.23 5.19
CA GLY A 195 1.12 -11.36 5.76
C GLY A 195 2.50 -11.62 5.14
N ILE A 196 3.33 -10.59 5.04
CA ILE A 196 4.69 -10.68 4.54
C ILE A 196 5.58 -9.84 5.44
N ILE A 197 6.61 -10.46 6.00
CA ILE A 197 7.69 -9.72 6.66
C ILE A 197 8.86 -9.63 5.69
N PHE A 198 9.23 -8.39 5.32
CA PHE A 198 10.34 -8.09 4.44
C PHE A 198 11.50 -7.50 5.26
N ALA A 199 12.47 -8.33 5.63
CA ALA A 199 13.48 -7.98 6.63
C ALA A 199 14.92 -8.34 6.24
N ARG A 200 15.92 -7.74 6.91
CA ARG A 200 17.34 -8.10 6.69
C ARG A 200 17.71 -9.44 7.32
N GLY A 201 17.02 -9.88 8.36
CA GLY A 201 17.22 -11.22 8.90
C GLY A 201 16.14 -11.68 9.86
N PHE A 202 16.19 -12.97 10.16
CA PHE A 202 15.20 -13.69 10.94
C PHE A 202 15.92 -14.61 11.92
N ASN A 203 15.58 -14.55 13.21
CA ASN A 203 16.07 -15.50 14.20
C ASN A 203 15.31 -16.84 14.08
N ARG A 204 15.89 -17.91 14.61
CA ARG A 204 15.36 -19.28 14.49
C ARG A 204 13.97 -19.43 15.11
N ASP A 205 13.72 -18.76 16.22
CA ASP A 205 12.47 -18.87 16.97
C ASP A 205 11.32 -18.23 16.20
N SER A 206 11.54 -17.06 15.60
CA SER A 206 10.58 -16.42 14.70
C SER A 206 10.28 -17.28 13.47
N VAL A 207 11.28 -17.90 12.86
CA VAL A 207 11.09 -18.81 11.71
C VAL A 207 10.24 -20.02 12.12
N ASN A 208 10.53 -20.63 13.28
CA ASN A 208 9.77 -21.77 13.79
C ASN A 208 8.34 -21.39 14.15
N PHE A 209 8.14 -20.25 14.81
CA PHE A 209 6.83 -19.71 15.12
C PHE A 209 5.99 -19.55 13.86
N ILE A 210 6.53 -18.91 12.82
CA ILE A 210 5.80 -18.68 11.56
C ILE A 210 5.46 -19.99 10.84
N ARG A 211 6.35 -20.99 10.89
CA ARG A 211 6.04 -22.32 10.34
C ARG A 211 4.83 -22.95 11.03
N ASN A 212 4.81 -22.92 12.37
CA ASN A 212 3.70 -23.44 13.15
C ASN A 212 2.44 -22.62 12.94
N PHE A 213 2.55 -21.29 12.89
CA PHE A 213 1.43 -20.39 12.64
C PHE A 213 0.78 -20.67 11.27
N ASN A 214 1.58 -20.96 10.25
CA ASN A 214 1.07 -21.24 8.91
C ASN A 214 0.28 -22.56 8.80
N THR A 215 0.33 -23.45 9.80
CA THR A 215 -0.51 -24.66 9.82
C THR A 215 -1.96 -24.38 10.24
N THR A 216 -2.23 -23.19 10.79
CA THR A 216 -3.58 -22.76 11.24
C THR A 216 -4.53 -22.37 10.11
N GLY A 217 -4.06 -22.40 8.85
CA GLY A 217 -4.79 -21.89 7.69
C GLY A 217 -4.60 -20.39 7.43
N ARG A 218 -3.95 -19.68 8.35
CA ARG A 218 -3.42 -18.32 8.13
C ARG A 218 -2.07 -18.40 7.44
N LYS A 219 -1.63 -17.30 6.81
CA LYS A 219 -0.38 -17.31 6.04
C LYS A 219 0.48 -16.08 6.26
N ILE A 220 1.70 -16.30 6.73
CA ILE A 220 2.79 -15.32 6.77
C ILE A 220 3.99 -15.85 5.97
N ARG A 221 4.54 -15.01 5.11
CA ARG A 221 5.81 -15.28 4.41
C ARG A 221 6.94 -14.45 4.97
N LEU A 222 8.13 -15.05 4.97
CA LEU A 222 9.36 -14.38 5.37
C LEU A 222 10.21 -14.16 4.12
N ILE A 223 10.48 -12.90 3.80
CA ILE A 223 11.32 -12.51 2.68
C ILE A 223 12.52 -11.77 3.23
N LYS A 224 13.70 -12.33 2.98
CA LYS A 224 14.95 -11.73 3.39
C LYS A 224 15.49 -10.84 2.28
N PHE A 225 15.99 -9.66 2.65
CA PHE A 225 16.85 -8.87 1.78
C PHE A 225 18.26 -8.70 2.37
N ASP A 226 19.22 -8.43 1.49
CA ASP A 226 20.54 -7.92 1.85
C ASP A 226 20.90 -6.75 0.90
N TYR A 227 21.65 -5.78 1.40
CA TYR A 227 22.18 -4.68 0.58
C TYR A 227 23.17 -5.22 -0.48
N SER A 228 23.27 -4.53 -1.62
CA SER A 228 24.11 -4.98 -2.74
C SER A 228 25.28 -4.03 -3.02
N PRO A 229 26.28 -3.90 -2.13
CA PRO A 229 27.43 -3.03 -2.37
C PRO A 229 28.22 -3.44 -3.63
N PRO A 230 28.78 -2.46 -4.38
CA PRO A 230 28.69 -1.02 -4.17
C PRO A 230 27.39 -0.38 -4.68
N SER A 231 26.53 -1.15 -5.36
CA SER A 231 25.26 -0.71 -5.94
C SER A 231 24.15 -0.58 -4.89
N TYR A 232 24.22 0.48 -4.07
CA TYR A 232 23.23 0.83 -3.05
C TYR A 232 21.90 1.37 -3.60
N ASN A 233 21.49 0.94 -4.79
CA ASN A 233 20.17 1.18 -5.35
C ASN A 233 19.42 -0.13 -5.63
N ARG A 234 19.95 -1.27 -5.13
CA ARG A 234 19.39 -2.60 -5.31
C ARG A 234 19.48 -3.41 -4.03
N LEU A 235 18.51 -4.30 -3.86
CA LEU A 235 18.50 -5.33 -2.82
C LEU A 235 18.71 -6.72 -3.45
N LYS A 236 19.49 -7.55 -2.77
CA LYS A 236 19.47 -9.01 -2.98
C LYS A 236 18.29 -9.55 -2.20
N ILE A 237 17.41 -10.32 -2.83
CA ILE A 237 16.15 -10.76 -2.22
C ILE A 237 16.05 -12.28 -2.31
N ARG A 238 15.63 -12.92 -1.21
CA ARG A 238 15.38 -14.36 -1.16
C ARG A 238 14.19 -14.68 -0.26
N ARG A 239 13.39 -15.67 -0.66
CA ARG A 239 12.30 -16.18 0.17
C ARG A 239 12.85 -17.16 1.22
N VAL A 240 12.33 -17.09 2.44
CA VAL A 240 12.72 -17.96 3.56
C VAL A 240 11.58 -18.95 3.89
N ILE A 241 10.34 -18.46 3.92
CA ILE A 241 9.08 -19.24 4.08
C ILE A 241 8.08 -18.80 3.01
#